data_AF-A0A165LY13-F1
#
_entry.id   AF-A0A165LY13-F1
#
_cell.length_a   1.000
_cell.length_b   1.000
_cell.length_c   1.000
_cell.angle_alpha   90.00
_cell.angle_beta   90.00
_cell.angle_gamma   90.00
#
_symmetry.space_group_name_H-M   'P 1'
#
loop_
_entity.id
_entity.type
_entity.pdbx_description
1 polymer ?
#
loop_
_entity_poly.entity_id
_entity_poly.type
_entity_poly.pdbx_seq_one_letter_code
_entity_poly.pdbx_strand_id
1 'polypeptide(L)'
;MLFVLRTFTQATLLAIALVPSLSWASSPLQIAADVFFEPGSSVLHGEQIDQLDRLKCRVGTTPIDVLIVVGHASSRERNAQALSMARALAVKQWFADNTEWGAIRVYAEAKGARQPIADNNTDEGSAKNRRAEMEVVFPATRDHSVRSHSSHCADLRWVQSFLALEGDSAMVVARSLARTGWVRVPSLYRIALQRRRDDLFTRLPHAGIATTRLQRIEIAQMALAFGKFDYFKNWLRGEGRSLEGAQRDALLKGACTGEGSVLERAAVIRMLHAAGAVSRTREGLQCAVTHRNAPVVEAYLAGGAQRFIDADLVVEAGGSPEVLDRLLAWGGNLASRTVHGTTLFHTSRLQTVADVQRLLDGGLDINAKGRTYRSNPETTPLEEAVSYASVEVLDFMKQAGADINSLGPANLRGTRIAANQIWMVRNGVPISEVAEVVVHVARQGEVALPVLEAMHERGLDLGGATAWGESALGIAISMYEPAVVRFLVERGVPLQVRMNRMNREAPVQPALEAAESLSEVVPPAPCASYGVCPTALPYPPIVDLKRQRKKNEILQILRTGRP
;
A
#
# COMPACT_ATOMS: atom_id res chain seq x y z
N MET A 1 68.33 -8.57 -23.25
CA MET A 1 68.88 -8.02 -24.51
C MET A 1 68.46 -6.55 -24.58
N LEU A 2 69.44 -5.68 -24.25
CA LEU A 2 69.53 -4.19 -24.30
C LEU A 2 68.42 -3.32 -23.63
N PHE A 3 68.69 -2.51 -22.58
CA PHE A 3 69.39 -1.18 -22.55
C PHE A 3 68.66 -0.12 -23.43
N VAL A 4 68.35 1.14 -23.06
CA VAL A 4 68.66 1.99 -21.90
C VAL A 4 68.00 3.40 -22.02
N LEU A 5 67.79 4.09 -20.89
CA LEU A 5 67.81 5.55 -20.56
C LEU A 5 66.86 6.64 -21.14
N ARG A 6 66.35 7.43 -20.17
CA ARG A 6 66.25 8.92 -20.02
C ARG A 6 65.20 9.69 -20.85
N THR A 7 64.12 10.23 -20.27
CA THR A 7 63.93 11.43 -19.40
C THR A 7 64.31 12.78 -20.03
N PHE A 8 63.36 13.72 -20.13
CA PHE A 8 63.42 15.20 -20.02
C PHE A 8 61.98 15.70 -20.36
N THR A 9 61.26 16.59 -19.68
CA THR A 9 61.55 17.56 -18.60
C THR A 9 60.25 18.02 -17.94
N GLN A 10 60.36 18.45 -16.68
CA GLN A 10 59.31 19.04 -15.84
C GLN A 10 58.85 20.43 -16.32
N ALA A 11 57.59 20.76 -16.06
CA ALA A 11 57.17 22.10 -15.61
C ALA A 11 56.12 21.95 -14.49
N THR A 12 56.62 22.08 -13.26
CA THR A 12 56.04 22.68 -12.02
C THR A 12 54.92 23.72 -12.25
N LEU A 13 53.99 24.06 -11.33
CA LEU A 13 53.59 23.64 -9.97
C LEU A 13 52.28 24.42 -9.64
N LEU A 14 51.42 23.81 -8.81
CA LEU A 14 50.41 24.34 -7.86
C LEU A 14 49.94 25.82 -7.92
N ALA A 15 48.61 26.04 -7.88
CA ALA A 15 47.89 26.65 -6.74
C ALA A 15 46.37 26.87 -6.96
N ILE A 16 45.57 26.12 -6.20
CA ILE A 16 44.32 26.44 -5.45
C ILE A 16 43.59 27.77 -5.75
N ALA A 17 42.29 27.72 -6.11
CA ALA A 17 41.15 28.26 -5.33
C ALA A 17 39.83 28.43 -6.14
N LEU A 18 38.77 27.75 -5.67
CA LEU A 18 37.36 28.21 -5.56
C LEU A 18 36.76 29.13 -6.64
N VAL A 19 35.89 28.59 -7.50
CA VAL A 19 34.54 29.13 -7.82
C VAL A 19 33.64 28.00 -8.38
N PRO A 20 32.30 28.11 -8.32
CA PRO A 20 31.38 27.12 -7.80
C PRO A 20 31.09 25.99 -8.79
N SER A 21 30.64 24.84 -8.28
CA SER A 21 29.89 23.89 -9.08
C SER A 21 28.62 24.60 -9.59
N LEU A 22 28.68 25.11 -10.82
CA LEU A 22 27.50 25.36 -11.63
C LEU A 22 26.87 23.99 -11.89
N SER A 23 26.11 23.52 -10.90
CA SER A 23 24.89 22.78 -11.18
C SER A 23 24.14 23.59 -12.24
N TRP A 24 23.94 23.00 -13.40
CA TRP A 24 22.69 22.89 -14.15
C TRP A 24 23.01 22.06 -15.40
N ALA A 25 22.99 20.75 -15.24
CA ALA A 25 22.70 19.86 -16.34
C ALA A 25 21.42 19.13 -15.92
N SER A 26 20.29 19.77 -16.20
CA SER A 26 19.02 19.06 -16.33
C SER A 26 19.26 17.85 -17.22
N SER A 27 19.12 16.63 -16.68
CA SER A 27 19.09 15.42 -17.49
C SER A 27 18.09 15.66 -18.63
N PRO A 28 18.44 15.37 -19.90
CA PRO A 28 17.49 15.52 -20.98
C PRO A 28 16.23 14.75 -20.59
N LEU A 29 15.07 15.38 -20.75
CA LEU A 29 13.80 14.69 -20.54
C LEU A 29 13.82 13.41 -21.40
N GLN A 30 13.43 12.28 -20.84
CA GLN A 30 13.36 11.01 -21.55
C GLN A 30 11.97 10.42 -21.34
N ILE A 31 11.31 10.01 -22.43
CA ILE A 31 10.05 9.27 -22.36
C ILE A 31 10.30 7.85 -22.84
N ALA A 32 10.04 6.88 -21.95
CA ALA A 32 10.12 5.46 -22.27
C ALA A 32 8.73 4.86 -22.59
N ALA A 33 8.71 3.84 -23.46
CA ALA A 33 7.53 3.04 -23.76
C ALA A 33 7.92 1.67 -24.34
N ASP A 34 7.08 0.66 -24.12
CA ASP A 34 7.31 -0.71 -24.60
C ASP A 34 6.14 -1.22 -25.44
N VAL A 35 6.45 -2.04 -26.44
CA VAL A 35 5.49 -2.74 -27.30
C VAL A 35 5.83 -4.24 -27.32
N PHE A 36 4.84 -5.10 -27.14
CA PHE A 36 5.03 -6.56 -27.10
C PHE A 36 4.51 -7.23 -28.37
N PHE A 37 5.10 -8.36 -28.77
CA PHE A 37 4.83 -9.02 -30.05
C PHE A 37 4.40 -10.48 -29.89
N GLU A 38 3.59 -10.92 -30.85
CA GLU A 38 3.25 -12.33 -31.01
C GLU A 38 4.49 -13.17 -31.42
N PRO A 39 4.50 -14.47 -31.09
CA PRO A 39 5.60 -15.37 -31.48
C PRO A 39 5.87 -15.34 -32.99
N GLY A 40 7.13 -15.13 -33.37
CA GLY A 40 7.55 -15.15 -34.78
C GLY A 40 7.08 -13.95 -35.61
N SER A 41 6.40 -12.97 -35.01
CA SER A 41 5.83 -11.81 -35.73
C SER A 41 6.55 -10.50 -35.39
N SER A 42 6.67 -9.64 -36.40
CA SER A 42 7.05 -8.24 -36.27
C SER A 42 5.93 -7.28 -36.68
N VAL A 43 4.74 -7.80 -36.99
CA VAL A 43 3.65 -6.99 -37.53
C VAL A 43 2.92 -6.26 -36.40
N LEU A 44 2.69 -4.96 -36.59
CA LEU A 44 2.01 -4.08 -35.64
C LEU A 44 0.50 -4.09 -35.89
N HIS A 45 -0.29 -4.41 -34.87
CA HIS A 45 -1.75 -4.37 -34.91
C HIS A 45 -2.31 -3.99 -33.53
N GLY A 46 -3.59 -3.62 -33.42
CA GLY A 46 -4.30 -3.50 -32.13
C GLY A 46 -3.54 -2.76 -31.01
N GLU A 47 -3.25 -3.47 -29.92
CA GLU A 47 -2.65 -2.91 -28.70
C GLU A 47 -1.25 -2.32 -28.92
N GLN A 48 -0.48 -2.91 -29.85
CA GLN A 48 0.82 -2.38 -30.23
C GLN A 48 0.69 -0.98 -30.83
N ILE A 49 -0.29 -0.78 -31.74
CA ILE A 49 -0.56 0.53 -32.35
C ILE A 49 -1.08 1.51 -31.30
N ASP A 50 -1.97 1.09 -30.39
CA ASP A 50 -2.46 1.94 -29.30
C ASP A 50 -1.31 2.48 -28.42
N GLN A 51 -0.28 1.68 -28.14
CA GLN A 51 0.89 2.13 -27.38
C GLN A 51 1.73 3.16 -28.16
N LEU A 52 1.89 2.96 -29.47
CA LEU A 52 2.61 3.89 -30.34
C LEU A 52 1.88 5.22 -30.46
N ASP A 53 0.56 5.21 -30.60
CA ASP A 53 -0.30 6.41 -30.61
C ASP A 53 -0.24 7.16 -29.27
N ARG A 54 -0.21 6.44 -28.14
CA ARG A 54 0.00 7.04 -26.81
C ARG A 54 1.35 7.72 -26.71
N LEU A 55 2.43 7.11 -27.22
CA LEU A 55 3.76 7.72 -27.22
C LEU A 55 3.79 8.97 -28.12
N LYS A 56 3.27 8.88 -29.34
CA LYS A 56 3.12 10.01 -30.27
C LYS A 56 2.37 11.17 -29.62
N CYS A 57 1.25 10.91 -28.96
CA CYS A 57 0.48 11.94 -28.27
C CYS A 57 1.28 12.59 -27.14
N ARG A 58 1.92 11.80 -26.28
CA ARG A 58 2.71 12.31 -25.14
C ARG A 58 3.84 13.23 -25.59
N VAL A 59 4.45 12.94 -26.74
CA VAL A 59 5.48 13.79 -27.35
C VAL A 59 4.85 15.05 -27.96
N GLY A 60 3.67 14.93 -28.58
CA GLY A 60 2.94 16.05 -29.17
C GLY A 60 3.69 16.69 -30.34
N THR A 61 3.64 18.02 -30.43
CA THR A 61 4.38 18.82 -31.45
C THR A 61 5.80 19.14 -31.02
N THR A 62 6.31 18.48 -29.98
CA THR A 62 7.67 18.69 -29.50
C THR A 62 8.70 18.24 -30.54
N PRO A 63 9.67 19.08 -30.92
CA PRO A 63 10.83 18.60 -31.67
C PRO A 63 11.65 17.63 -30.81
N ILE A 64 11.92 16.45 -31.36
CA ILE A 64 12.77 15.44 -30.72
C ILE A 64 14.16 15.43 -31.38
N ASP A 65 15.19 15.09 -30.62
CA ASP A 65 16.52 14.85 -31.17
C ASP A 65 16.56 13.47 -31.84
N VAL A 66 16.20 12.43 -31.08
CA VAL A 66 16.14 11.05 -31.57
C VAL A 66 15.11 10.23 -30.79
N LEU A 67 14.42 9.33 -31.49
CA LEU A 67 13.70 8.20 -30.92
C LEU A 67 14.55 6.95 -31.14
N ILE A 68 14.95 6.28 -30.06
CA ILE A 68 15.69 5.03 -30.09
C ILE A 68 14.70 3.89 -29.91
N VAL A 69 14.71 2.92 -30.82
CA VAL A 69 13.85 1.73 -30.78
C VAL A 69 14.74 0.49 -30.71
N VAL A 70 14.63 -0.29 -29.63
CA VAL A 70 15.43 -1.49 -29.42
C VAL A 70 14.54 -2.72 -29.44
N GLY A 71 14.73 -3.58 -30.45
CA GLY A 71 14.00 -4.82 -30.59
C GLY A 71 14.63 -5.98 -29.82
N HIS A 72 13.78 -6.81 -29.22
CA HIS A 72 14.13 -8.03 -28.50
C HIS A 72 13.31 -9.23 -29.00
N ALA A 73 13.87 -10.43 -28.81
CA ALA A 73 13.22 -11.69 -29.15
C ALA A 73 13.42 -12.72 -28.04
N SER A 74 12.51 -13.69 -27.96
CA SER A 74 12.69 -14.82 -27.05
C SER A 74 13.76 -15.77 -27.60
N SER A 75 14.50 -16.45 -26.72
CA SER A 75 15.45 -17.50 -27.15
C SER A 75 14.77 -18.69 -27.83
N ARG A 76 13.44 -18.81 -27.72
CA ARG A 76 12.61 -19.81 -28.42
C ARG A 76 12.32 -19.45 -29.88
N GLU A 77 12.57 -18.20 -30.29
CA GLU A 77 12.23 -17.74 -31.65
C GLU A 77 13.36 -18.02 -32.63
N ARG A 78 13.02 -18.61 -33.79
CA ARG A 78 14.00 -18.87 -34.84
C ARG A 78 14.54 -17.54 -35.37
N ASN A 79 15.87 -17.48 -35.50
CA ASN A 79 16.58 -16.30 -35.97
C ASN A 79 16.22 -15.03 -35.17
N ALA A 80 16.29 -15.14 -33.84
CA ALA A 80 15.96 -14.10 -32.87
C ALA A 80 16.59 -12.72 -33.22
N GLN A 81 17.81 -12.71 -33.76
CA GLN A 81 18.46 -11.47 -34.18
C GLN A 81 17.69 -10.78 -35.33
N ALA A 82 17.40 -11.49 -36.41
CA ALA A 82 16.67 -10.93 -37.55
C ALA A 82 15.23 -10.53 -37.16
N LEU A 83 14.56 -11.33 -36.33
CA LEU A 83 13.18 -11.05 -35.90
C LEU A 83 13.10 -9.82 -34.98
N SER A 84 14.04 -9.67 -34.06
CA SER A 84 14.13 -8.49 -33.20
C SER A 84 14.40 -7.21 -34.02
N MET A 85 15.24 -7.29 -35.06
CA MET A 85 15.45 -6.19 -36.00
C MET A 85 14.17 -5.85 -36.78
N ALA A 86 13.46 -6.86 -37.27
CA ALA A 86 12.20 -6.64 -37.98
C ALA A 86 11.15 -5.93 -37.12
N ARG A 87 11.09 -6.22 -35.81
CA ARG A 87 10.23 -5.54 -34.84
C ARG A 87 10.61 -4.06 -34.66
N ALA A 88 11.90 -3.80 -34.45
CA ALA A 88 12.41 -2.43 -34.30
C ALA A 88 12.16 -1.60 -35.57
N LEU A 89 12.36 -2.19 -36.75
CA LEU A 89 12.09 -1.56 -38.02
C LEU A 89 10.60 -1.33 -38.28
N ALA A 90 9.73 -2.25 -37.87
CA ALA A 90 8.28 -2.06 -37.99
C ALA A 90 7.80 -0.85 -37.17
N VAL A 91 8.29 -0.72 -35.93
CA VAL A 91 8.01 0.44 -35.07
C VAL A 91 8.60 1.72 -35.67
N LYS A 92 9.83 1.66 -36.16
CA LYS A 92 10.48 2.79 -36.84
C LYS A 92 9.67 3.27 -38.05
N GLN A 93 9.25 2.34 -38.90
CA GLN A 93 8.47 2.63 -40.09
C GLN A 93 7.13 3.26 -39.71
N TRP A 94 6.47 2.72 -38.69
CA TRP A 94 5.22 3.28 -38.19
C TRP A 94 5.37 4.75 -37.77
N PHE A 95 6.41 5.10 -36.99
CA PHE A 95 6.63 6.50 -36.61
C PHE A 95 7.04 7.37 -37.79
N ALA A 96 7.83 6.85 -38.73
CA ALA A 96 8.19 7.59 -39.95
C ALA A 96 6.95 7.94 -40.80
N ASP A 97 5.98 7.02 -40.89
CA ASP A 97 4.77 7.21 -41.69
C ASP A 97 3.69 8.04 -40.97
N ASN A 98 3.71 8.05 -39.64
CA ASN A 98 2.65 8.64 -38.82
C ASN A 98 3.07 9.89 -38.03
N THR A 99 4.32 10.37 -38.16
CA THR A 99 4.82 11.58 -37.49
C THR A 99 5.67 12.45 -38.40
N GLU A 100 5.82 13.72 -38.03
CA GLU A 100 6.72 14.66 -38.71
C GLU A 100 8.20 14.44 -38.34
N TRP A 101 8.52 13.46 -37.49
CA TRP A 101 9.89 13.19 -37.05
C TRP A 101 10.76 12.66 -38.20
N GLY A 102 10.14 12.00 -39.18
CA GLY A 102 10.81 11.39 -40.33
C GLY A 102 11.70 10.21 -39.94
N ALA A 103 12.08 9.39 -40.93
CA ALA A 103 12.89 8.19 -40.71
C ALA A 103 14.31 8.47 -40.16
N ILE A 104 14.78 9.72 -40.29
CA ILE A 104 16.13 10.17 -39.87
C ILE A 104 16.21 10.29 -38.35
N ARG A 105 15.14 10.71 -37.68
CA ARG A 105 15.11 10.90 -36.21
C ARG A 105 14.72 9.64 -35.45
N VAL A 106 14.44 8.54 -36.14
CA VAL A 106 14.10 7.25 -35.51
C VAL A 106 15.22 6.25 -35.75
N TYR A 107 15.96 5.91 -34.70
CA TYR A 107 17.01 4.91 -34.72
C TYR A 107 16.45 3.55 -34.30
N ALA A 108 16.82 2.49 -35.01
CA ALA A 108 16.36 1.13 -34.73
C ALA A 108 17.57 0.21 -34.52
N GLU A 109 17.57 -0.54 -33.42
CA GLU A 109 18.59 -1.52 -33.06
C GLU A 109 17.94 -2.85 -32.64
N ALA A 110 18.72 -3.93 -32.66
CA ALA A 110 18.27 -5.28 -32.36
C ALA A 110 19.22 -5.98 -31.38
N LYS A 111 18.70 -6.45 -30.25
CA LYS A 111 19.46 -7.20 -29.24
C LYS A 111 19.24 -8.72 -29.30
N GLY A 112 18.35 -9.19 -30.17
CA GLY A 112 18.00 -10.61 -30.25
C GLY A 112 17.52 -11.13 -28.90
N ALA A 113 17.96 -12.33 -28.52
CA ALA A 113 17.63 -12.95 -27.24
C ALA A 113 18.65 -12.66 -26.12
N ARG A 114 19.55 -11.68 -26.30
CA ARG A 114 20.71 -11.46 -25.41
C ARG A 114 20.37 -10.72 -24.11
N GLN A 115 19.19 -10.11 -24.03
CA GLN A 115 18.73 -9.35 -22.86
C GLN A 115 17.30 -9.77 -22.47
N PRO A 116 17.12 -10.99 -21.94
CA PRO A 116 15.84 -11.44 -21.43
C PRO A 116 15.51 -10.72 -20.11
N ILE A 117 14.26 -10.27 -19.97
CA ILE A 117 13.72 -9.65 -18.76
C ILE A 117 12.88 -10.63 -17.93
N ALA A 118 12.63 -11.83 -18.47
CA ALA A 118 11.92 -12.92 -17.80
C ALA A 118 12.42 -14.28 -18.31
N ASP A 119 12.04 -15.37 -17.64
CA ASP A 119 12.47 -16.72 -18.03
C ASP A 119 11.81 -17.16 -19.34
N ASN A 120 12.62 -17.40 -20.36
CA ASN A 120 12.16 -17.90 -21.67
C ASN A 120 11.59 -19.32 -21.58
N ASN A 121 11.79 -20.06 -20.49
CA ASN A 121 11.22 -21.39 -20.31
C ASN A 121 9.74 -21.41 -19.89
N THR A 122 9.14 -20.23 -19.66
CA THR A 122 7.70 -20.07 -19.43
C THR A 122 7.05 -19.33 -20.59
N ASP A 123 5.77 -19.57 -20.85
CA ASP A 123 5.07 -18.88 -21.93
C ASP A 123 4.88 -17.40 -21.62
N GLU A 124 4.63 -17.08 -20.34
CA GLU A 124 4.54 -15.71 -19.82
C GLU A 124 5.88 -14.98 -19.92
N GLY A 125 6.99 -15.63 -19.54
CA GLY A 125 8.32 -15.03 -19.59
C GLY A 125 8.83 -14.88 -21.02
N SER A 126 8.56 -15.86 -21.88
CA SER A 126 8.81 -15.72 -23.33
C SER A 126 8.03 -14.56 -23.92
N ALA A 127 6.76 -14.35 -23.53
CA ALA A 127 5.96 -13.22 -24.02
C ALA A 127 6.54 -11.85 -23.65
N LYS A 128 7.04 -11.70 -22.42
CA LYS A 128 7.73 -10.47 -21.99
C LYS A 128 9.03 -10.21 -22.77
N ASN A 129 9.70 -11.25 -23.26
CA ASN A 129 10.94 -11.12 -24.02
C ASN A 129 10.74 -10.82 -25.52
N ARG A 130 9.51 -10.91 -26.03
CA ARG A 130 9.15 -10.52 -27.40
C ARG A 130 8.67 -9.07 -27.39
N ARG A 131 9.60 -8.11 -27.41
CA ARG A 131 9.25 -6.68 -27.24
C ARG A 131 10.11 -5.74 -28.10
N ALA A 132 9.65 -4.52 -28.25
CA ALA A 132 10.46 -3.38 -28.67
C ALA A 132 10.35 -2.29 -27.59
N GLU A 133 11.50 -1.85 -27.09
CA GLU A 133 11.64 -0.76 -26.13
C GLU A 133 11.88 0.53 -26.91
N MET A 134 11.36 1.65 -26.42
CA MET A 134 11.43 2.94 -27.08
C MET A 134 11.84 4.02 -26.11
N GLU A 135 12.78 4.86 -26.51
CA GLU A 135 13.26 6.00 -25.73
C GLU A 135 13.29 7.26 -26.59
N VAL A 136 12.51 8.27 -26.21
CA VAL A 136 12.49 9.58 -26.87
C VAL A 136 13.43 10.52 -26.15
N VAL A 137 14.38 11.09 -26.89
CA VAL A 137 15.35 12.08 -26.40
C VAL A 137 15.00 13.46 -26.97
N PHE A 138 14.96 14.47 -26.09
CA PHE A 138 14.66 15.86 -26.45
C PHE A 138 15.92 16.74 -26.44
N PRO A 139 15.95 17.83 -27.24
CA PRO A 139 17.03 18.81 -27.20
C PRO A 139 17.20 19.45 -25.82
N ALA A 140 18.46 19.64 -25.42
CA ALA A 140 18.85 20.14 -24.10
C ALA A 140 18.36 21.57 -23.79
N THR A 141 17.99 22.35 -24.81
CA THR A 141 17.45 23.70 -24.68
C THR A 141 15.94 23.70 -24.87
N ARG A 142 15.19 23.69 -23.77
CA ARG A 142 13.78 24.07 -23.79
C ARG A 142 13.47 25.22 -22.86
N ASP A 143 12.76 26.18 -23.41
CA ASP A 143 11.94 27.12 -22.68
C ASP A 143 10.89 26.33 -21.86
N HIS A 144 10.96 26.46 -20.55
CA HIS A 144 10.06 25.82 -19.58
C HIS A 144 8.61 26.35 -19.67
N SER A 145 8.33 27.33 -20.54
CA SER A 145 6.99 27.89 -20.77
C SER A 145 6.05 26.99 -21.60
N VAL A 146 6.59 25.99 -22.32
CA VAL A 146 5.74 25.01 -23.04
C VAL A 146 5.14 24.05 -22.01
N ARG A 147 3.95 24.39 -21.53
CA ARG A 147 3.14 23.54 -20.66
C ARG A 147 3.12 22.12 -21.23
N SER A 148 3.58 21.18 -20.40
CA SER A 148 3.26 19.76 -20.51
C SER A 148 1.75 19.63 -20.71
N HIS A 149 1.31 19.34 -21.94
CA HIS A 149 -0.08 18.97 -22.22
C HIS A 149 -0.35 17.53 -21.72
N SER A 150 0.04 17.23 -20.48
CA SER A 150 -0.13 15.92 -19.85
C SER A 150 -1.57 15.61 -19.45
N SER A 151 -2.52 16.57 -19.56
CA SER A 151 -3.93 16.32 -19.25
C SER A 151 -4.81 15.98 -20.46
N HIS A 152 -4.29 15.98 -21.69
CA HIS A 152 -5.10 15.73 -22.92
C HIS A 152 -4.70 14.51 -23.74
N CYS A 153 -3.68 13.74 -23.32
CA CYS A 153 -3.36 12.46 -23.96
C CYS A 153 -4.06 11.25 -23.32
N ALA A 154 -5.11 11.51 -22.53
CA ALA A 154 -5.97 10.50 -21.94
C ALA A 154 -7.35 10.54 -22.60
N ASP A 155 -7.43 9.92 -23.78
CA ASP A 155 -8.53 9.08 -24.26
C ASP A 155 -8.28 8.85 -25.76
N LEU A 156 -8.03 7.60 -26.15
CA LEU A 156 -7.99 7.23 -27.57
C LEU A 156 -9.34 7.67 -28.17
N ARG A 157 -9.36 8.47 -29.25
CA ARG A 157 -10.60 9.04 -29.82
C ARG A 157 -11.68 7.99 -30.05
N TRP A 158 -11.29 6.75 -30.36
CA TRP A 158 -12.22 5.63 -30.51
C TRP A 158 -12.91 5.24 -29.20
N VAL A 159 -12.26 5.36 -28.04
CA VAL A 159 -12.83 5.08 -26.71
C VAL A 159 -13.93 6.10 -26.42
N GLN A 160 -13.66 7.38 -26.61
CA GLN A 160 -14.66 8.43 -26.46
C GLN A 160 -15.83 8.23 -27.42
N SER A 161 -15.56 7.99 -28.69
CA SER A 161 -16.62 7.73 -29.68
C SER A 161 -17.44 6.49 -29.36
N PHE A 162 -16.80 5.40 -28.93
CA PHE A 162 -17.49 4.15 -28.59
C PHE A 162 -18.33 4.31 -27.31
N LEU A 163 -17.80 4.95 -26.28
CA LEU A 163 -18.50 5.17 -25.01
C LEU A 163 -19.52 6.30 -25.09
N ALA A 164 -19.44 7.23 -26.03
CA ALA A 164 -20.46 8.27 -26.19
C ALA A 164 -21.73 7.73 -26.86
N LEU A 165 -21.64 6.57 -27.53
CA LEU A 165 -22.75 5.98 -28.27
C LEU A 165 -23.56 5.02 -27.40
N GLU A 166 -24.82 4.88 -27.77
CA GLU A 166 -25.76 3.93 -27.17
C GLU A 166 -26.26 2.94 -28.22
N GLY A 167 -26.75 1.79 -27.74
CA GLY A 167 -27.47 0.82 -28.54
C GLY A 167 -26.73 0.34 -29.79
N ASP A 168 -27.42 0.36 -30.93
CA ASP A 168 -26.93 -0.23 -32.18
C ASP A 168 -25.81 0.60 -32.82
N SER A 169 -25.83 1.92 -32.61
CA SER A 169 -24.79 2.84 -33.10
C SER A 169 -23.41 2.50 -32.52
N ALA A 170 -23.36 2.18 -31.22
CA ALA A 170 -22.13 1.72 -30.58
C ALA A 170 -21.64 0.40 -31.18
N MET A 171 -22.56 -0.51 -31.55
CA MET A 171 -22.21 -1.81 -32.14
C MET A 171 -21.69 -1.69 -33.58
N VAL A 172 -22.20 -0.73 -34.36
CA VAL A 172 -21.66 -0.41 -35.70
C VAL A 172 -20.21 0.06 -35.59
N VAL A 173 -19.93 0.97 -34.66
CA VAL A 173 -18.56 1.47 -34.41
C VAL A 173 -17.65 0.34 -33.91
N ALA A 174 -18.09 -0.43 -32.91
CA ALA A 174 -17.35 -1.58 -32.40
C ALA A 174 -16.98 -2.57 -33.51
N ARG A 175 -17.93 -2.89 -34.39
CA ARG A 175 -17.72 -3.80 -35.53
C ARG A 175 -16.75 -3.23 -36.55
N SER A 176 -16.84 -1.93 -36.83
CA SER A 176 -15.89 -1.24 -37.71
C SER A 176 -14.48 -1.33 -37.14
N LEU A 177 -14.28 -0.92 -35.88
CA LEU A 177 -12.99 -0.94 -35.19
C LEU A 177 -12.37 -2.34 -35.12
N ALA A 178 -13.19 -3.38 -34.89
CA ALA A 178 -12.74 -4.75 -34.84
C ALA A 178 -12.36 -5.29 -36.24
N ARG A 179 -13.17 -5.02 -37.28
CA ARG A 179 -12.93 -5.50 -38.65
C ARG A 179 -11.70 -4.88 -39.29
N THR A 180 -11.46 -3.59 -39.02
CA THR A 180 -10.29 -2.88 -39.54
C THR A 180 -9.00 -3.23 -38.79
N GLY A 181 -9.08 -4.03 -37.71
CA GLY A 181 -7.93 -4.40 -36.89
C GLY A 181 -7.38 -3.27 -36.01
N TRP A 182 -8.08 -2.13 -35.98
CA TRP A 182 -7.71 -0.97 -35.15
C TRP A 182 -7.81 -1.29 -33.66
N VAL A 183 -8.82 -2.07 -33.25
CA VAL A 183 -9.03 -2.43 -31.85
C VAL A 183 -9.19 -3.94 -31.71
N ARG A 184 -8.45 -4.54 -30.78
CA ARG A 184 -8.66 -5.95 -30.38
C ARG A 184 -10.05 -6.10 -29.77
N VAL A 185 -10.77 -7.15 -30.14
CA VAL A 185 -12.13 -7.40 -29.62
C VAL A 185 -12.18 -7.40 -28.08
N PRO A 186 -11.29 -8.09 -27.33
CA PRO A 186 -11.26 -8.01 -25.87
C PRO A 186 -11.12 -6.58 -25.30
N SER A 187 -10.44 -5.67 -26.00
CA SER A 187 -10.29 -4.28 -25.54
C SER A 187 -11.63 -3.53 -25.50
N LEU A 188 -12.57 -3.85 -26.40
CA LEU A 188 -13.93 -3.29 -26.39
C LEU A 188 -14.71 -3.74 -25.14
N TYR A 189 -14.56 -5.01 -24.75
CA TYR A 189 -15.17 -5.53 -23.52
C TYR A 189 -14.51 -4.93 -22.27
N ARG A 190 -13.17 -4.84 -22.26
CA ARG A 190 -12.40 -4.26 -21.15
C ARG A 190 -12.82 -2.83 -20.87
N ILE A 191 -12.91 -2.00 -21.90
CA ILE A 191 -13.24 -0.58 -21.71
C ILE A 191 -14.71 -0.40 -21.31
N ALA A 192 -15.62 -1.22 -21.83
CA ALA A 192 -17.02 -1.22 -21.39
C ALA A 192 -17.14 -1.56 -19.90
N LEU A 193 -16.42 -2.59 -19.44
CA LEU A 193 -16.41 -3.00 -18.03
C LEU A 193 -15.76 -1.94 -17.12
N GLN A 194 -14.58 -1.43 -17.48
CA GLN A 194 -13.87 -0.39 -16.72
C GLN A 194 -14.67 0.90 -16.55
N ARG A 195 -15.51 1.22 -17.53
CA ARG A 195 -16.36 2.42 -17.53
C ARG A 195 -17.80 2.13 -17.08
N ARG A 196 -18.05 0.92 -16.55
CA ARG A 196 -19.37 0.45 -16.04
C ARG A 196 -20.51 0.56 -17.05
N ARG A 197 -20.19 0.41 -18.34
CA ARG A 197 -21.16 0.36 -19.45
C ARG A 197 -21.62 -1.06 -19.71
N ASP A 198 -22.43 -1.56 -18.78
CA ASP A 198 -23.00 -2.92 -18.80
C ASP A 198 -23.91 -3.15 -20.01
N ASP A 199 -24.57 -2.09 -20.47
CA ASP A 199 -25.36 -2.05 -21.70
C ASP A 199 -24.51 -2.37 -22.94
N LEU A 200 -23.29 -1.84 -23.02
CA LEU A 200 -22.36 -2.14 -24.11
C LEU A 200 -21.82 -3.56 -23.98
N PHE A 201 -21.41 -3.97 -22.76
CA PHE A 201 -20.89 -5.31 -22.50
C PHE A 201 -21.88 -6.41 -22.91
N THR A 202 -23.15 -6.25 -22.55
CA THR A 202 -24.21 -7.23 -22.86
C THR A 202 -24.58 -7.27 -24.34
N ARG A 203 -24.39 -6.19 -25.10
CA ARG A 203 -24.68 -6.12 -26.54
C ARG A 203 -23.52 -6.62 -27.42
N LEU A 204 -22.27 -6.44 -27.00
CA LEU A 204 -21.09 -6.83 -27.78
C LEU A 204 -21.10 -8.29 -28.30
N PRO A 205 -21.58 -9.31 -27.56
CA PRO A 205 -21.71 -10.67 -28.08
C PRO A 205 -22.65 -10.80 -29.30
N HIS A 206 -23.62 -9.90 -29.41
CA HIS A 206 -24.61 -9.84 -30.50
C HIS A 206 -24.22 -8.86 -31.61
N ALA A 207 -23.06 -8.20 -31.50
CA ALA A 207 -22.60 -7.21 -32.46
C ALA A 207 -22.14 -7.81 -33.80
N GLY A 208 -22.17 -9.13 -33.99
CA GLY A 208 -21.69 -9.79 -35.21
C GLY A 208 -20.18 -9.66 -35.41
N ILE A 209 -19.43 -9.54 -34.32
CA ILE A 209 -17.97 -9.48 -34.31
C ILE A 209 -17.44 -10.90 -34.09
N ALA A 210 -16.68 -11.43 -35.05
CA ALA A 210 -16.07 -12.74 -34.91
C ALA A 210 -15.02 -12.73 -33.79
N THR A 211 -15.07 -13.73 -32.91
CA THR A 211 -14.10 -13.92 -31.83
C THR A 211 -13.36 -15.24 -31.98
N THR A 212 -12.09 -15.27 -31.62
CA THR A 212 -11.34 -16.52 -31.48
C THR A 212 -11.61 -17.19 -30.13
N ARG A 213 -11.28 -18.48 -30.00
CA ARG A 213 -11.39 -19.21 -28.71
C ARG A 213 -10.62 -18.52 -27.58
N LEU A 214 -9.39 -18.09 -27.86
CA LEU A 214 -8.54 -17.38 -26.89
C LEU A 214 -9.16 -16.05 -26.46
N GLN A 215 -9.73 -15.28 -27.39
CA GLN A 215 -10.42 -14.03 -27.06
C GLN A 215 -11.64 -14.26 -26.18
N ARG A 216 -12.41 -15.34 -26.40
CA ARG A 216 -13.56 -15.67 -25.55
C ARG A 216 -13.15 -16.08 -24.14
N ILE A 217 -12.03 -16.80 -23.97
CA ILE A 217 -11.45 -17.09 -22.66
C ILE A 217 -11.05 -15.79 -21.95
N GLU A 218 -10.38 -14.87 -22.65
CA GLU A 218 -9.99 -13.56 -22.10
C GLU A 218 -11.21 -12.74 -21.68
N ILE A 219 -12.27 -12.72 -22.50
CA ILE A 219 -13.54 -12.04 -22.17
C ILE A 219 -14.22 -12.67 -20.96
N ALA A 220 -14.23 -14.00 -20.85
CA ALA A 220 -14.78 -14.70 -19.70
C ALA A 220 -13.99 -14.40 -18.42
N GLN A 221 -12.65 -14.36 -18.47
CA GLN A 221 -11.81 -13.96 -17.33
C GLN A 221 -12.14 -12.54 -16.86
N MET A 222 -12.31 -11.59 -17.80
CA MET A 222 -12.75 -10.23 -17.47
C MET A 222 -14.16 -10.21 -16.88
N ALA A 223 -15.09 -10.97 -17.46
CA ALA A 223 -16.45 -11.09 -16.96
C ALA A 223 -16.47 -11.58 -15.50
N LEU A 224 -15.66 -12.59 -15.18
CA LEU A 224 -15.50 -13.08 -13.81
C LEU A 224 -14.94 -11.99 -12.88
N ALA A 225 -13.86 -11.31 -13.29
CA ALA A 225 -13.20 -10.28 -12.49
C ALA A 225 -14.09 -9.06 -12.21
N PHE A 226 -14.97 -8.68 -13.15
CA PHE A 226 -15.90 -7.56 -13.03
C PHE A 226 -17.31 -7.99 -12.56
N GLY A 227 -17.46 -9.22 -12.03
CA GLY A 227 -18.72 -9.68 -11.45
C GLY A 227 -19.87 -9.90 -12.43
N LYS A 228 -19.59 -10.07 -13.74
CA LYS A 228 -20.57 -10.43 -14.77
C LYS A 228 -20.84 -11.94 -14.75
N PHE A 229 -21.34 -12.42 -13.61
CA PHE A 229 -21.47 -13.86 -13.34
C PHE A 229 -22.41 -14.57 -14.31
N ASP A 230 -23.51 -13.95 -14.75
CA ASP A 230 -24.43 -14.63 -15.67
C ASP A 230 -23.80 -14.90 -17.03
N TYR A 231 -23.05 -13.92 -17.55
CA TYR A 231 -22.24 -14.12 -18.75
C TYR A 231 -21.23 -15.25 -18.54
N PHE A 232 -20.47 -15.21 -17.45
CA PHE A 232 -19.45 -16.22 -17.16
C PHE A 232 -20.04 -17.62 -17.00
N LYS A 233 -21.11 -17.78 -16.22
CA LYS A 233 -21.82 -19.06 -15.98
C LYS A 233 -22.34 -19.63 -17.29
N ASN A 234 -22.90 -18.81 -18.19
CA ASN A 234 -23.37 -19.26 -19.50
C ASN A 234 -22.22 -19.71 -20.40
N TRP A 235 -21.13 -18.92 -20.45
CA TRP A 235 -19.92 -19.31 -21.19
C TRP A 235 -19.31 -20.61 -20.67
N LEU A 236 -19.23 -20.78 -19.34
CA LEU A 236 -18.70 -21.97 -18.69
C LEU A 236 -19.50 -23.24 -19.01
N ARG A 237 -20.84 -23.13 -19.10
CA ARG A 237 -21.72 -24.24 -19.47
C ARG A 237 -21.55 -24.68 -20.93
N GLY A 238 -21.12 -23.79 -21.81
CA GLY A 238 -20.85 -24.08 -23.21
C GLY A 238 -19.37 -24.39 -23.45
N GLU A 239 -18.66 -23.44 -24.07
CA GLU A 239 -17.28 -23.59 -24.49
C GLU A 239 -16.31 -23.85 -23.33
N GLY A 240 -16.57 -23.29 -22.15
CA GLY A 240 -15.72 -23.46 -20.97
C GLY A 240 -15.60 -24.91 -20.48
N ARG A 241 -16.52 -25.81 -20.86
CA ARG A 241 -16.41 -27.24 -20.57
C ARG A 241 -15.22 -27.89 -21.26
N SER A 242 -14.77 -27.34 -22.40
CA SER A 242 -13.67 -27.89 -23.19
C SER A 242 -12.28 -27.41 -22.76
N LEU A 243 -12.19 -26.60 -21.71
CA LEU A 243 -10.92 -26.08 -21.20
C LEU A 243 -10.03 -27.19 -20.67
N GLU A 244 -8.73 -27.02 -20.84
CA GLU A 244 -7.74 -27.90 -20.22
C GLU A 244 -7.68 -27.66 -18.71
N GLY A 245 -7.20 -28.66 -17.95
CA GLY A 245 -7.11 -28.57 -16.49
C GLY A 245 -6.40 -27.30 -16.02
N ALA A 246 -5.24 -26.99 -16.59
CA ALA A 246 -4.46 -25.79 -16.24
C ALA A 246 -5.23 -24.48 -16.45
N GLN A 247 -6.05 -24.39 -17.51
CA GLN A 247 -6.87 -23.21 -17.79
C GLN A 247 -8.00 -23.07 -16.76
N ARG A 248 -8.62 -24.19 -16.35
CA ARG A 248 -9.63 -24.17 -15.30
C ARG A 248 -9.05 -23.83 -13.93
N ASP A 249 -7.83 -24.30 -13.65
CA ASP A 249 -7.13 -24.02 -12.40
C ASP A 249 -6.74 -22.52 -12.32
N ALA A 250 -6.37 -21.90 -13.44
CA ALA A 250 -6.15 -20.44 -13.53
C ALA A 250 -7.44 -19.64 -13.27
N LEU A 251 -8.60 -20.13 -13.75
CA LEU A 251 -9.91 -19.52 -13.45
C LEU A 251 -10.27 -19.65 -11.98
N LEU A 252 -10.00 -20.81 -11.36
CA LEU A 252 -10.15 -20.98 -9.91
C LEU A 252 -9.33 -19.96 -9.14
N LYS A 253 -8.07 -19.73 -9.51
CA LYS A 253 -7.21 -18.72 -8.88
C LYS A 253 -7.80 -17.30 -9.01
N GLY A 254 -8.29 -16.95 -10.20
CA GLY A 254 -8.90 -15.65 -10.48
C GLY A 254 -10.28 -15.44 -9.84
N ALA A 255 -11.00 -16.51 -9.48
CA ALA A 255 -12.35 -16.43 -8.91
C ALA A 255 -12.39 -15.97 -7.45
N CYS A 256 -11.25 -15.98 -6.74
CA CYS A 256 -11.18 -15.50 -5.37
C CYS A 256 -11.40 -13.98 -5.29
N THR A 257 -10.80 -13.24 -6.22
CA THR A 257 -10.82 -11.78 -6.28
C THR A 257 -11.78 -11.28 -7.36
N GLY A 258 -12.15 -10.00 -7.29
CA GLY A 258 -13.03 -9.37 -8.27
C GLY A 258 -14.29 -8.77 -7.66
N GLU A 259 -15.06 -8.08 -8.51
CA GLU A 259 -16.27 -7.37 -8.12
C GLU A 259 -17.47 -8.33 -7.89
N GLY A 260 -18.56 -7.77 -7.37
CA GLY A 260 -19.84 -8.47 -7.22
C GLY A 260 -19.99 -9.28 -5.92
N SER A 261 -21.01 -10.13 -5.89
CA SER A 261 -21.41 -10.91 -4.71
C SER A 261 -20.42 -12.03 -4.37
N VAL A 262 -20.06 -12.14 -3.08
CA VAL A 262 -19.26 -13.26 -2.54
C VAL A 262 -19.95 -14.61 -2.79
N LEU A 263 -21.28 -14.65 -2.69
CA LEU A 263 -22.06 -15.88 -2.91
C LEU A 263 -22.03 -16.34 -4.36
N GLU A 264 -22.06 -15.40 -5.31
CA GLU A 264 -21.94 -15.70 -6.74
C GLU A 264 -20.52 -16.18 -7.08
N ARG A 265 -19.47 -15.57 -6.50
CA ARG A 265 -18.09 -16.08 -6.65
C ARG A 265 -17.95 -17.50 -6.13
N ALA A 266 -18.50 -17.78 -4.95
CA ALA A 266 -18.53 -19.13 -4.39
C ALA A 266 -19.30 -20.12 -5.29
N ALA A 267 -20.41 -19.68 -5.90
CA ALA A 267 -21.16 -20.50 -6.85
C ALA A 267 -20.35 -20.80 -8.12
N VAL A 268 -19.62 -19.81 -8.65
CA VAL A 268 -18.72 -19.99 -9.78
C VAL A 268 -17.61 -20.99 -9.47
N ILE A 269 -16.99 -20.90 -8.29
CA ILE A 269 -15.95 -21.85 -7.85
C ILE A 269 -16.50 -23.29 -7.81
N ARG A 270 -17.70 -23.48 -7.25
CA ARG A 270 -18.38 -24.79 -7.28
C ARG A 270 -18.65 -25.28 -8.70
N MET A 271 -19.06 -24.40 -9.61
CA MET A 271 -19.25 -24.76 -11.01
C MET A 271 -17.94 -25.14 -11.71
N LEU A 272 -16.84 -24.45 -11.40
CA LEU A 272 -15.51 -24.80 -11.92
C LEU A 272 -15.08 -26.18 -11.42
N HIS A 273 -15.25 -26.47 -10.13
CA HIS A 273 -14.99 -27.80 -9.58
C HIS A 273 -15.85 -28.89 -10.22
N ALA A 274 -17.16 -28.64 -10.40
CA ALA A 274 -18.05 -29.56 -11.12
C ALA A 274 -17.65 -29.77 -12.59
N ALA A 275 -16.98 -28.79 -13.21
CA ALA A 275 -16.37 -28.91 -14.53
C ALA A 275 -14.98 -29.59 -14.52
N GLY A 276 -14.55 -30.13 -13.37
CA GLY A 276 -13.29 -30.84 -13.22
C GLY A 276 -12.07 -29.94 -12.96
N ALA A 277 -12.27 -28.69 -12.55
CA ALA A 277 -11.20 -27.85 -12.04
C ALA A 277 -10.75 -28.36 -10.67
N VAL A 278 -9.44 -28.43 -10.43
CA VAL A 278 -8.91 -28.96 -9.16
C VAL A 278 -8.03 -27.89 -8.53
N SER A 279 -8.24 -27.62 -7.24
CA SER A 279 -7.28 -26.81 -6.49
C SER A 279 -5.99 -27.63 -6.35
N ARG A 280 -5.00 -27.32 -7.20
CA ARG A 280 -3.68 -28.00 -7.18
C ARG A 280 -2.70 -27.36 -6.20
N THR A 281 -3.02 -26.16 -5.74
CA THR A 281 -2.10 -25.31 -5.00
C THR A 281 -2.84 -24.54 -3.91
N ARG A 282 -2.09 -24.10 -2.90
CA ARG A 282 -2.63 -23.42 -1.71
C ARG A 282 -3.19 -22.03 -2.00
N GLU A 283 -2.81 -21.37 -3.10
CA GLU A 283 -3.05 -19.93 -3.25
C GLU A 283 -4.53 -19.55 -3.36
N GLY A 284 -5.38 -20.41 -3.93
CA GLY A 284 -6.82 -20.15 -4.03
C GLY A 284 -7.49 -20.09 -2.64
N LEU A 285 -7.22 -21.09 -1.82
CA LEU A 285 -7.71 -21.15 -0.44
C LEU A 285 -7.09 -20.04 0.41
N GLN A 286 -5.78 -19.81 0.28
CA GLN A 286 -5.10 -18.72 0.98
C GLN A 286 -5.71 -17.36 0.64
N CYS A 287 -5.92 -17.06 -0.64
CA CYS A 287 -6.57 -15.83 -1.07
C CYS A 287 -7.94 -15.64 -0.40
N ALA A 288 -8.74 -16.71 -0.30
CA ALA A 288 -10.06 -16.66 0.33
C ALA A 288 -9.98 -16.35 1.83
N VAL A 289 -8.98 -16.89 2.53
CA VAL A 289 -8.71 -16.64 3.95
C VAL A 289 -8.23 -15.20 4.17
N THR A 290 -7.24 -14.73 3.39
CA THR A 290 -6.71 -13.36 3.48
C THR A 290 -7.82 -12.31 3.31
N HIS A 291 -8.74 -12.54 2.37
CA HIS A 291 -9.87 -11.64 2.11
C HIS A 291 -11.08 -11.88 3.01
N ARG A 292 -10.98 -12.80 4.00
CA ARG A 292 -12.02 -13.11 4.99
C ARG A 292 -13.36 -13.54 4.36
N ASN A 293 -13.31 -14.26 3.24
CA ASN A 293 -14.49 -14.64 2.46
C ASN A 293 -14.95 -16.07 2.81
N ALA A 294 -15.71 -16.24 3.91
CA ALA A 294 -16.14 -17.56 4.39
C ALA A 294 -16.88 -18.43 3.34
N PRO A 295 -17.82 -17.91 2.51
CA PRO A 295 -18.47 -18.72 1.48
C PRO A 295 -17.53 -19.19 0.38
N VAL A 296 -16.47 -18.42 0.08
CA VAL A 296 -15.46 -18.75 -0.92
C VAL A 296 -14.49 -19.79 -0.36
N VAL A 297 -14.10 -19.67 0.90
CA VAL A 297 -13.34 -20.70 1.63
C VAL A 297 -14.07 -22.03 1.57
N GLU A 298 -15.36 -22.07 1.92
CA GLU A 298 -16.18 -23.28 1.85
C GLU A 298 -16.22 -23.87 0.44
N ALA A 299 -16.34 -23.02 -0.60
CA ALA A 299 -16.35 -23.49 -1.98
C ALA A 299 -15.03 -24.14 -2.41
N TYR A 300 -13.88 -23.62 -1.98
CA TYR A 300 -12.58 -24.26 -2.23
C TYR A 300 -12.41 -25.56 -1.44
N LEU A 301 -12.82 -25.59 -0.17
CA LEU A 301 -12.72 -26.77 0.68
C LEU A 301 -13.56 -27.93 0.13
N ALA A 302 -14.81 -27.65 -0.25
CA ALA A 302 -15.68 -28.62 -0.94
C ALA A 302 -15.09 -29.12 -2.27
N GLY A 303 -14.22 -28.32 -2.90
CA GLY A 303 -13.49 -28.66 -4.12
C GLY A 303 -12.18 -29.44 -3.92
N GLY A 304 -11.86 -29.90 -2.70
CA GLY A 304 -10.67 -30.69 -2.42
C GLY A 304 -9.47 -29.90 -1.90
N ALA A 305 -9.65 -28.62 -1.52
CA ALA A 305 -8.57 -27.77 -1.01
C ALA A 305 -8.25 -27.99 0.48
N GLN A 306 -9.01 -28.82 1.20
CA GLN A 306 -8.78 -29.11 2.63
C GLN A 306 -7.38 -29.70 2.91
N ARG A 307 -6.76 -30.35 1.91
CA ARG A 307 -5.38 -30.85 2.00
C ARG A 307 -4.32 -29.75 2.21
N PHE A 308 -4.66 -28.49 1.94
CA PHE A 308 -3.79 -27.33 2.09
C PHE A 308 -4.05 -26.56 3.39
N ILE A 309 -4.92 -27.08 4.27
CA ILE A 309 -5.08 -26.52 5.60
C ILE A 309 -3.79 -26.81 6.39
N ASP A 310 -3.09 -25.76 6.75
CA ASP A 310 -1.88 -25.80 7.57
C ASP A 310 -1.95 -24.76 8.69
N ALA A 311 -0.95 -24.77 9.57
CA ALA A 311 -0.93 -23.92 10.75
C ALA A 311 -0.97 -22.42 10.39
N ASP A 312 -0.26 -22.01 9.34
CA ASP A 312 -0.22 -20.61 8.90
C ASP A 312 -1.61 -20.14 8.44
N LEU A 313 -2.30 -20.96 7.65
CA LEU A 313 -3.63 -20.64 7.16
C LEU A 313 -4.67 -20.55 8.30
N VAL A 314 -4.60 -21.49 9.26
CA VAL A 314 -5.49 -21.47 10.43
C VAL A 314 -5.23 -20.23 11.28
N VAL A 315 -3.96 -19.91 11.56
CA VAL A 315 -3.62 -18.71 12.35
C VAL A 315 -4.04 -17.43 11.61
N GLU A 316 -3.85 -17.34 10.30
CA GLU A 316 -4.30 -16.19 9.50
C GLU A 316 -5.83 -15.99 9.57
N ALA A 317 -6.59 -17.09 9.62
CA ALA A 317 -8.04 -17.05 9.73
C ALA A 317 -8.57 -16.48 11.05
N GLY A 318 -7.74 -16.35 12.10
CA GLY A 318 -8.16 -15.80 13.40
C GLY A 318 -8.83 -14.43 13.32
N GLY A 319 -8.45 -13.61 12.32
CA GLY A 319 -9.08 -12.31 12.08
C GLY A 319 -10.53 -12.35 11.58
N SER A 320 -11.10 -13.54 11.33
CA SER A 320 -12.48 -13.77 10.92
C SER A 320 -13.02 -15.06 11.55
N PRO A 321 -13.85 -14.96 12.61
CA PRO A 321 -14.43 -16.14 13.27
C PRO A 321 -15.15 -17.07 12.29
N GLU A 322 -15.89 -16.51 11.32
CA GLU A 322 -16.59 -17.28 10.29
C GLU A 322 -15.65 -18.11 9.42
N VAL A 323 -14.52 -17.52 8.98
CA VAL A 323 -13.52 -18.26 8.18
C VAL A 323 -12.82 -19.31 9.03
N LEU A 324 -12.44 -18.96 10.26
CA LEU A 324 -11.81 -19.88 11.19
C LEU A 324 -12.70 -21.10 11.44
N ASP A 325 -13.99 -20.89 11.73
CA ASP A 325 -14.96 -21.96 11.96
C ASP A 325 -15.05 -22.93 10.78
N ARG A 326 -14.99 -22.42 9.55
CA ARG A 326 -14.98 -23.25 8.33
C ARG A 326 -13.69 -24.06 8.24
N LEU A 327 -12.53 -23.46 8.44
CA LEU A 327 -11.27 -24.22 8.41
C LEU A 327 -11.24 -25.32 9.49
N LEU A 328 -11.70 -25.02 10.70
CA LEU A 328 -11.77 -26.00 11.80
C LEU A 328 -12.74 -27.15 11.47
N ALA A 329 -13.92 -26.85 10.90
CA ALA A 329 -14.89 -27.86 10.48
C ALA A 329 -14.32 -28.83 9.43
N TRP A 330 -13.32 -28.40 8.66
CA TRP A 330 -12.65 -29.20 7.65
C TRP A 330 -11.28 -29.77 8.11
N GLY A 331 -11.03 -29.81 9.42
CA GLY A 331 -9.85 -30.46 10.01
C GLY A 331 -8.70 -29.52 10.39
N GLY A 332 -8.92 -28.20 10.35
CA GLY A 332 -7.99 -27.23 10.93
C GLY A 332 -7.81 -27.44 12.44
N ASN A 333 -6.60 -27.23 12.93
CA ASN A 333 -6.27 -27.40 14.34
C ASN A 333 -6.27 -26.05 15.07
N LEU A 334 -7.11 -25.88 16.11
CA LEU A 334 -7.13 -24.63 16.90
C LEU A 334 -5.76 -24.34 17.53
N ALA A 335 -5.05 -25.37 17.99
CA ALA A 335 -3.72 -25.25 18.59
C ALA A 335 -2.60 -24.99 17.55
N SER A 336 -2.94 -24.53 16.35
CA SER A 336 -1.98 -24.20 15.30
C SER A 336 -1.01 -23.11 15.74
N ARG A 337 0.26 -23.33 15.40
CA ARG A 337 1.37 -22.41 15.65
C ARG A 337 2.22 -22.27 14.40
N THR A 338 2.45 -21.05 13.96
CA THR A 338 3.32 -20.78 12.80
C THR A 338 4.78 -21.06 13.14
N VAL A 339 5.64 -21.07 12.13
CA VAL A 339 7.11 -21.18 12.30
C VAL A 339 7.72 -20.05 13.13
N HIS A 340 7.02 -18.92 13.29
CA HIS A 340 7.43 -17.78 14.11
C HIS A 340 6.78 -17.78 15.50
N GLY A 341 6.11 -18.87 15.86
CA GLY A 341 5.48 -19.02 17.15
C GLY A 341 4.11 -18.38 17.29
N THR A 342 3.60 -17.72 16.25
CA THR A 342 2.29 -17.04 16.23
C THR A 342 1.15 -18.05 16.38
N THR A 343 0.20 -17.74 17.25
CA THR A 343 -0.99 -18.56 17.54
C THR A 343 -2.26 -17.77 17.23
N LEU A 344 -3.42 -18.44 17.27
CA LEU A 344 -4.72 -17.77 17.13
C LEU A 344 -4.96 -16.66 18.16
N PHE A 345 -4.32 -16.69 19.34
CA PHE A 345 -4.41 -15.59 20.29
C PHE A 345 -3.89 -14.25 19.74
N HIS A 346 -2.92 -14.29 18.83
CA HIS A 346 -2.30 -13.09 18.27
C HIS A 346 -3.11 -12.48 17.11
N THR A 347 -3.85 -13.32 16.38
CA THR A 347 -4.59 -12.90 15.18
C THR A 347 -6.09 -12.77 15.41
N SER A 348 -6.64 -13.43 16.43
CA SER A 348 -8.04 -13.35 16.79
C SER A 348 -8.35 -12.05 17.54
N ARG A 349 -9.55 -11.52 17.30
CA ARG A 349 -10.03 -10.34 18.00
C ARG A 349 -10.78 -10.75 19.26
N LEU A 350 -10.16 -10.58 20.42
CA LEU A 350 -10.75 -10.93 21.72
C LEU A 350 -11.74 -9.84 22.18
N GLN A 351 -13.01 -9.96 21.81
CA GLN A 351 -14.05 -8.97 22.17
C GLN A 351 -14.79 -9.34 23.45
N THR A 352 -14.93 -10.63 23.71
CA THR A 352 -15.69 -11.19 24.82
C THR A 352 -14.87 -12.23 25.57
N VAL A 353 -15.28 -12.53 26.81
CA VAL A 353 -14.69 -13.62 27.61
C VAL A 353 -14.81 -14.96 26.88
N ALA A 354 -15.89 -15.17 26.13
CA ALA A 354 -16.10 -16.40 25.36
C ALA A 354 -15.04 -16.59 24.27
N ASP A 355 -14.52 -15.52 23.66
CA ASP A 355 -13.45 -15.62 22.66
C ASP A 355 -12.16 -16.14 23.28
N VAL A 356 -11.81 -15.66 24.48
CA VAL A 356 -10.64 -16.13 25.23
C VAL A 356 -10.84 -17.58 25.67
N GLN A 357 -11.99 -17.89 26.28
CA GLN A 357 -12.31 -19.24 26.76
C GLN A 357 -12.24 -20.26 25.63
N ARG A 358 -12.79 -19.94 24.46
CA ARG A 358 -12.76 -20.82 23.28
C ARG A 358 -11.33 -21.20 22.88
N LEU A 359 -10.39 -20.26 22.93
CA LEU A 359 -8.99 -20.53 22.61
C LEU A 359 -8.30 -21.35 23.71
N LEU A 360 -8.59 -21.08 24.97
CA LEU A 360 -8.08 -21.88 26.10
C LEU A 360 -8.60 -23.33 26.05
N ASP A 361 -9.87 -23.54 25.73
CA ASP A 361 -10.50 -24.86 25.62
C ASP A 361 -9.85 -25.70 24.51
N GLY A 362 -9.34 -25.07 23.45
CA GLY A 362 -8.55 -25.76 22.44
C GLY A 362 -7.07 -25.95 22.81
N GLY A 363 -6.69 -25.67 24.06
CA GLY A 363 -5.36 -25.93 24.60
C GLY A 363 -4.30 -24.89 24.25
N LEU A 364 -4.69 -23.68 23.84
CA LEU A 364 -3.71 -22.63 23.57
C LEU A 364 -3.15 -22.06 24.88
N ASP A 365 -1.82 -21.90 24.91
CA ASP A 365 -1.14 -21.22 26.02
C ASP A 365 -1.40 -19.71 25.98
N ILE A 366 -2.00 -19.20 27.05
CA ILE A 366 -2.34 -17.77 27.23
C ILE A 366 -1.09 -16.88 27.33
N ASN A 367 0.09 -17.47 27.55
CA ASN A 367 1.38 -16.79 27.62
C ASN A 367 2.28 -17.07 26.41
N ALA A 368 1.74 -17.71 25.36
CA ALA A 368 2.51 -18.05 24.16
C ALA A 368 3.09 -16.79 23.50
N LYS A 369 4.40 -16.79 23.23
CA LYS A 369 5.04 -15.72 22.46
C LYS A 369 4.97 -15.99 20.96
N GLY A 370 4.61 -14.96 20.20
CA GLY A 370 4.51 -15.02 18.75
C GLY A 370 4.57 -13.64 18.07
N ARG A 371 4.63 -13.61 16.74
CA ARG A 371 4.74 -12.36 15.95
C ARG A 371 3.57 -12.22 14.98
N THR A 372 2.85 -11.11 15.05
CA THR A 372 1.78 -10.84 14.06
C THR A 372 2.35 -10.58 12.67
N TYR A 373 3.53 -9.92 12.60
CA TYR A 373 4.27 -9.66 11.35
C TYR A 373 5.75 -9.95 11.53
N ARG A 374 6.44 -10.28 10.44
CA ARG A 374 7.88 -10.64 10.46
C ARG A 374 8.78 -9.56 11.07
N SER A 375 8.42 -8.29 10.88
CA SER A 375 9.14 -7.12 11.40
C SER A 375 8.82 -6.80 12.86
N ASN A 376 7.75 -7.36 13.42
CA ASN A 376 7.30 -7.02 14.75
C ASN A 376 8.09 -7.81 15.80
N PRO A 377 8.27 -7.24 17.02
CA PRO A 377 8.73 -8.02 18.16
C PRO A 377 7.73 -9.14 18.48
N GLU A 378 8.22 -10.16 19.18
CA GLU A 378 7.34 -11.16 19.78
C GLU A 378 6.54 -10.52 20.90
N THR A 379 5.23 -10.79 20.90
CA THR A 379 4.31 -10.33 21.94
C THR A 379 3.62 -11.52 22.62
N THR A 380 3.07 -11.29 23.80
CA THR A 380 2.09 -12.20 24.42
C THR A 380 0.66 -11.84 24.00
N PRO A 381 -0.32 -12.75 24.15
CA PRO A 381 -1.73 -12.45 23.91
C PRO A 381 -2.22 -11.23 24.69
N LEU A 382 -1.77 -11.09 25.94
CA LEU A 382 -2.15 -9.97 26.81
C LEU A 382 -1.57 -8.64 26.31
N GLU A 383 -0.32 -8.62 25.85
CA GLU A 383 0.33 -7.43 25.29
C GLU A 383 -0.39 -6.86 24.06
N GLU A 384 -0.96 -7.73 23.22
CA GLU A 384 -1.77 -7.32 22.08
C GLU A 384 -3.14 -6.83 22.54
N ALA A 385 -3.81 -7.60 23.42
CA ALA A 385 -5.17 -7.35 23.89
C ALA A 385 -5.33 -6.00 24.61
N VAL A 386 -4.33 -5.54 25.38
CA VAL A 386 -4.41 -4.25 26.10
C VAL A 386 -4.59 -3.03 25.19
N SER A 387 -4.26 -3.14 23.90
CA SER A 387 -4.47 -2.06 22.95
C SER A 387 -5.93 -1.90 22.53
N TYR A 388 -6.79 -2.87 22.84
CA TYR A 388 -8.02 -3.04 22.09
C TYR A 388 -9.20 -3.73 22.79
N ALA A 389 -8.93 -4.61 23.76
CA ALA A 389 -9.94 -5.40 24.46
C ALA A 389 -10.55 -4.60 25.62
N SER A 390 -11.73 -5.01 26.08
CA SER A 390 -12.36 -4.42 27.26
C SER A 390 -11.65 -4.85 28.54
N VAL A 391 -11.79 -4.06 29.61
CA VAL A 391 -11.25 -4.40 30.93
C VAL A 391 -11.77 -5.75 31.44
N GLU A 392 -13.03 -6.09 31.15
CA GLU A 392 -13.61 -7.39 31.47
C GLU A 392 -12.82 -8.56 30.84
N VAL A 393 -12.45 -8.43 29.56
CA VAL A 393 -11.63 -9.44 28.87
C VAL A 393 -10.23 -9.50 29.48
N LEU A 394 -9.62 -8.35 29.79
CA LEU A 394 -8.29 -8.31 30.42
C LEU A 394 -8.28 -8.93 31.82
N ASP A 395 -9.31 -8.66 32.63
CA ASP A 395 -9.51 -9.26 33.95
C ASP A 395 -9.66 -10.78 33.83
N PHE A 396 -10.45 -11.25 32.87
CA PHE A 396 -10.60 -12.67 32.61
C PHE A 396 -9.28 -13.32 32.17
N MET A 397 -8.53 -12.69 31.25
CA MET A 397 -7.22 -13.19 30.82
C MET A 397 -6.26 -13.30 32.01
N LYS A 398 -6.22 -12.31 32.90
CA LYS A 398 -5.44 -12.36 34.14
C LYS A 398 -5.88 -13.51 35.04
N GLN A 399 -7.18 -13.70 35.25
CA GLN A 399 -7.72 -14.81 36.05
C GLN A 399 -7.39 -16.17 35.44
N ALA A 400 -7.33 -16.26 34.11
CA ALA A 400 -6.90 -17.44 33.35
C ALA A 400 -5.38 -17.66 33.36
N GLY A 401 -4.60 -16.83 34.06
CA GLY A 401 -3.15 -17.01 34.24
C GLY A 401 -2.26 -16.26 33.25
N ALA A 402 -2.78 -15.25 32.53
CA ALA A 402 -1.95 -14.37 31.73
C ALA A 402 -0.95 -13.59 32.61
N ASP A 403 0.32 -13.62 32.25
CA ASP A 403 1.38 -12.94 32.98
C ASP A 403 1.34 -11.42 32.73
N ILE A 404 0.78 -10.69 33.69
CA ILE A 404 0.73 -9.22 33.65
C ILE A 404 2.11 -8.56 33.68
N ASN A 405 3.17 -9.27 34.08
CA ASN A 405 4.53 -8.72 34.10
C ASN A 405 5.15 -8.66 32.71
N SER A 406 4.53 -9.32 31.72
CA SER A 406 4.91 -9.16 30.32
C SER A 406 4.55 -7.75 29.80
N LEU A 407 3.55 -7.11 30.43
CA LEU A 407 3.21 -5.72 30.12
C LEU A 407 4.28 -4.77 30.66
N GLY A 408 4.71 -3.83 29.82
CA GLY A 408 5.72 -2.84 30.17
C GLY A 408 5.28 -1.39 29.94
N PRO A 409 6.19 -0.41 30.19
CA PRO A 409 5.92 1.00 29.94
C PRO A 409 5.63 1.30 28.46
N ALA A 410 6.10 0.46 27.53
CA ALA A 410 5.75 0.56 26.12
C ALA A 410 4.25 0.34 25.88
N ASN A 411 3.65 -0.68 26.50
CA ASN A 411 2.21 -0.97 26.37
C ASN A 411 1.36 0.14 27.01
N LEU A 412 1.76 0.65 28.17
CA LEU A 412 1.06 1.76 28.84
C LEU A 412 1.08 3.04 28.01
N ARG A 413 2.22 3.36 27.38
CA ARG A 413 2.33 4.51 26.47
C ARG A 413 1.61 4.29 25.13
N GLY A 414 1.63 3.07 24.62
CA GLY A 414 1.08 2.69 23.32
C GLY A 414 -0.43 2.52 23.30
N THR A 415 -1.04 2.13 24.42
CA THR A 415 -2.50 2.02 24.51
C THR A 415 -3.15 3.41 24.55
N ARG A 416 -4.19 3.60 23.74
CA ARG A 416 -4.99 4.84 23.69
C ARG A 416 -6.30 4.72 24.48
N ILE A 417 -6.51 3.59 25.16
CA ILE A 417 -7.71 3.29 25.93
C ILE A 417 -7.41 3.57 27.40
N ALA A 418 -7.91 4.70 27.92
CA ALA A 418 -7.67 5.12 29.30
C ALA A 418 -8.07 4.05 30.33
N ALA A 419 -9.19 3.36 30.11
CA ALA A 419 -9.63 2.26 30.97
C ALA A 419 -8.58 1.14 31.09
N ASN A 420 -7.87 0.82 30.00
CA ASN A 420 -6.83 -0.21 29.99
C ASN A 420 -5.55 0.30 30.66
N GLN A 421 -5.21 1.59 30.53
CA GLN A 421 -4.12 2.20 31.31
C GLN A 421 -4.39 2.11 32.80
N ILE A 422 -5.59 2.52 33.24
CA ILE A 422 -6.03 2.44 34.64
C ILE A 422 -5.95 1.00 35.14
N TRP A 423 -6.46 0.05 34.35
CA TRP A 423 -6.42 -1.37 34.68
C TRP A 423 -4.99 -1.86 34.88
N MET A 424 -4.06 -1.57 33.96
CA MET A 424 -2.66 -1.96 34.10
C MET A 424 -2.01 -1.38 35.35
N VAL A 425 -2.24 -0.08 35.61
CA VAL A 425 -1.69 0.61 36.78
C VAL A 425 -2.21 -0.06 38.05
N ARG A 426 -3.53 -0.21 38.21
CA ARG A 426 -4.15 -0.81 39.40
C ARG A 426 -3.79 -2.28 39.61
N ASN A 427 -3.52 -3.02 38.54
CA ASN A 427 -3.16 -4.43 38.62
C ASN A 427 -1.68 -4.68 38.91
N GLY A 428 -0.87 -3.65 39.15
CA GLY A 428 0.51 -3.86 39.60
C GLY A 428 1.51 -4.10 38.46
N VAL A 429 1.15 -3.81 37.20
CA VAL A 429 2.06 -3.96 36.05
C VAL A 429 3.39 -3.23 36.32
N PRO A 430 4.57 -3.83 36.04
CA PRO A 430 5.86 -3.17 36.22
C PRO A 430 5.99 -1.89 35.37
N ILE A 431 6.34 -0.78 36.01
CA ILE A 431 6.56 0.51 35.35
C ILE A 431 7.99 0.95 35.65
N SER A 432 8.91 0.70 34.71
CA SER A 432 10.23 1.32 34.72
C SER A 432 10.15 2.75 34.19
N GLU A 433 11.09 3.61 34.61
CA GLU A 433 11.14 5.02 34.19
C GLU A 433 9.82 5.76 34.47
N VAL A 434 9.33 5.68 35.72
CA VAL A 434 8.02 6.23 36.14
C VAL A 434 7.79 7.67 35.64
N ALA A 435 8.80 8.53 35.73
CA ALA A 435 8.71 9.91 35.26
C ALA A 435 8.41 10.02 33.76
N GLU A 436 9.01 9.19 32.90
CA GLU A 436 8.74 9.17 31.44
C GLU A 436 7.29 8.77 31.16
N VAL A 437 6.78 7.82 31.91
CA VAL A 437 5.41 7.32 31.76
C VAL A 437 4.40 8.36 32.26
N VAL A 438 4.64 8.95 33.43
CA VAL A 438 3.79 10.00 34.01
C VAL A 438 3.75 11.24 33.09
N VAL A 439 4.90 11.66 32.57
CA VAL A 439 4.97 12.75 31.60
C VAL A 439 4.21 12.43 30.31
N HIS A 440 4.35 11.21 29.78
CA HIS A 440 3.60 10.78 28.59
C HIS A 440 2.08 10.78 28.83
N VAL A 441 1.62 10.29 29.98
CA VAL A 441 0.21 10.30 30.35
C VAL A 441 -0.30 11.74 30.51
N ALA A 442 0.45 12.62 31.18
CA ALA A 442 0.07 14.03 31.33
C ALA A 442 -0.10 14.78 29.98
N ARG A 443 0.65 14.39 28.94
CA ARG A 443 0.48 14.95 27.57
C ARG A 443 -0.89 14.68 26.95
N GLN A 444 -1.63 13.69 27.46
CA GLN A 444 -2.96 13.36 26.95
C GLN A 444 -4.03 14.37 27.44
N GLY A 445 -3.69 15.25 28.38
CA GLY A 445 -4.58 16.30 28.88
C GLY A 445 -5.62 15.76 29.87
N GLU A 446 -6.80 16.37 29.88
CA GLU A 446 -7.87 16.07 30.85
C GLU A 446 -8.28 14.58 30.88
N VAL A 447 -8.25 13.88 29.74
CA VAL A 447 -8.60 12.45 29.67
C VAL A 447 -7.65 11.54 30.44
N ALA A 448 -6.45 12.01 30.77
CA ALA A 448 -5.47 11.27 31.57
C ALA A 448 -5.67 11.39 33.08
N LEU A 449 -6.55 12.28 33.57
CA LEU A 449 -6.75 12.47 35.01
C LEU A 449 -7.06 11.17 35.76
N PRO A 450 -7.96 10.28 35.28
CA PRO A 450 -8.22 9.01 35.96
C PRO A 450 -7.00 8.06 35.96
N VAL A 451 -6.13 8.17 34.96
CA VAL A 451 -4.90 7.37 34.87
C VAL A 451 -3.86 7.88 35.87
N LEU A 452 -3.68 9.20 35.96
CA LEU A 452 -2.81 9.85 36.94
C LEU A 452 -3.30 9.60 38.37
N GLU A 453 -4.61 9.60 38.60
CA GLU A 453 -5.22 9.19 39.87
C GLU A 453 -4.83 7.76 40.22
N ALA A 454 -5.03 6.80 39.31
CA ALA A 454 -4.64 5.41 39.54
C ALA A 454 -3.14 5.26 39.82
N MET A 455 -2.29 6.07 39.18
CA MET A 455 -0.84 6.09 39.44
C MET A 455 -0.53 6.59 40.84
N HIS A 456 -1.20 7.66 41.28
CA HIS A 456 -1.06 8.20 42.63
C HIS A 456 -1.60 7.24 43.70
N GLU A 457 -2.76 6.61 43.47
CA GLU A 457 -3.33 5.56 44.35
C GLU A 457 -2.34 4.41 44.57
N ARG A 458 -1.54 4.09 43.54
CA ARG A 458 -0.47 3.08 43.61
C ARG A 458 0.83 3.59 44.24
N GLY A 459 0.90 4.86 44.61
CA GLY A 459 2.08 5.49 45.21
C GLY A 459 3.21 5.78 44.22
N LEU A 460 2.91 5.91 42.93
CA LEU A 460 3.90 6.32 41.95
C LEU A 460 4.20 7.82 42.07
N ASP A 461 5.49 8.17 42.01
CA ASP A 461 5.92 9.57 42.07
C ASP A 461 5.48 10.32 40.81
N LEU A 462 4.55 11.26 40.98
CA LEU A 462 4.08 12.13 39.90
C LEU A 462 4.97 13.35 39.65
N GLY A 463 5.89 13.65 40.56
CA GLY A 463 6.78 14.80 40.53
C GLY A 463 8.16 14.55 39.94
N GLY A 464 8.47 13.29 39.62
CA GLY A 464 9.74 12.92 39.00
C GLY A 464 9.98 13.61 37.66
N ALA A 465 11.26 13.76 37.32
CA ALA A 465 11.69 14.33 36.05
C ALA A 465 12.23 13.26 35.10
N THR A 466 11.97 13.40 33.80
CA THR A 466 12.50 12.50 32.76
C THR A 466 14.02 12.60 32.63
N ALA A 467 14.64 11.73 31.82
CA ALA A 467 16.07 11.90 31.48
C ALA A 467 16.34 13.23 30.75
N TRP A 468 15.29 13.79 30.14
CA TRP A 468 15.26 15.11 29.52
C TRP A 468 14.78 16.20 30.49
N GLY A 469 14.78 15.92 31.79
CA GLY A 469 14.39 16.81 32.88
C GLY A 469 12.94 17.31 32.82
N GLU A 470 12.08 16.76 31.98
CA GLU A 470 10.68 17.17 31.87
C GLU A 470 9.91 16.69 33.10
N SER A 471 9.02 17.51 33.64
CA SER A 471 8.07 17.12 34.68
C SER A 471 6.65 17.12 34.14
N ALA A 472 5.75 16.32 34.72
CA ALA A 472 4.35 16.32 34.30
C ALA A 472 3.69 17.68 34.51
N LEU A 473 4.03 18.39 35.59
CA LEU A 473 3.54 19.74 35.85
C LEU A 473 4.03 20.73 34.78
N GLY A 474 5.30 20.70 34.40
CA GLY A 474 5.86 21.54 33.33
C GLY A 474 5.20 21.26 31.97
N ILE A 475 4.91 20.00 31.66
CA ILE A 475 4.20 19.63 30.43
C ILE A 475 2.76 20.13 30.45
N ALA A 476 2.03 19.93 31.55
CA ALA A 476 0.66 20.42 31.70
C ALA A 476 0.56 21.94 31.54
N ILE A 477 1.52 22.70 32.10
CA ILE A 477 1.63 24.14 31.91
C ILE A 477 1.89 24.48 30.43
N SER A 478 2.89 23.85 29.80
CA SER A 478 3.25 24.15 28.41
C SER A 478 2.16 23.83 27.38
N MET A 479 1.31 22.85 27.68
CA MET A 479 0.17 22.45 26.85
C MET A 479 -1.12 23.22 27.16
N TYR A 480 -1.11 24.15 28.12
CA TYR A 480 -2.30 24.89 28.56
C TYR A 480 -3.40 23.96 29.11
N GLU A 481 -3.06 23.01 30.00
CA GLU A 481 -4.00 22.03 30.57
C GLU A 481 -4.30 22.32 32.06
N PRO A 482 -5.22 23.26 32.38
CA PRO A 482 -5.49 23.68 33.76
C PRO A 482 -5.99 22.56 34.67
N ALA A 483 -6.80 21.62 34.14
CA ALA A 483 -7.32 20.50 34.91
C ALA A 483 -6.19 19.57 35.41
N VAL A 484 -5.20 19.30 34.54
CA VAL A 484 -4.02 18.49 34.91
C VAL A 484 -3.11 19.27 35.88
N VAL A 485 -2.92 20.57 35.68
CA VAL A 485 -2.16 21.42 36.63
C VAL A 485 -2.81 21.38 38.01
N ARG A 486 -4.13 21.60 38.10
CA ARG A 486 -4.90 21.56 39.36
C ARG A 486 -4.71 20.24 40.07
N PHE A 487 -4.91 19.15 39.35
CA PHE A 487 -4.75 17.79 39.86
C PHE A 487 -3.36 17.56 40.48
N LEU A 488 -2.28 17.91 39.76
CA LEU A 488 -0.91 17.68 40.23
C LEU A 488 -0.59 18.55 41.46
N VAL A 489 -1.04 19.81 41.48
CA VAL A 489 -0.84 20.73 42.61
C VAL A 489 -1.60 20.23 43.85
N GLU A 490 -2.85 19.81 43.70
CA GLU A 490 -3.66 19.27 44.81
C GLU A 490 -3.09 17.97 45.39
N ARG A 491 -2.26 17.24 44.62
CA ARG A 491 -1.52 16.04 45.07
C ARG A 491 -0.09 16.33 45.54
N GLY A 492 0.26 17.60 45.76
CA GLY A 492 1.54 17.99 46.35
C GLY A 492 2.75 17.78 45.44
N VAL A 493 2.56 17.76 44.11
CA VAL A 493 3.68 17.70 43.17
C VAL A 493 4.56 18.95 43.32
N PRO A 494 5.89 18.83 43.36
CA PRO A 494 6.79 19.97 43.49
C PRO A 494 6.53 21.05 42.44
N LEU A 495 6.45 22.31 42.87
CA LEU A 495 6.20 23.46 42.00
C LEU A 495 7.44 23.94 41.25
N GLN A 496 8.54 23.18 41.28
CA GLN A 496 9.73 23.44 40.49
C GLN A 496 9.63 22.66 39.19
N VAL A 497 9.55 23.36 38.06
CA VAL A 497 9.31 22.76 36.76
C VAL A 497 10.43 23.07 35.79
N ARG A 498 10.63 22.15 34.87
CA ARG A 498 11.38 22.39 33.64
C ARG A 498 10.44 22.26 32.46
N MET A 499 10.33 23.33 31.69
CA MET A 499 9.45 23.38 30.53
C MET A 499 10.12 22.65 29.36
N ASN A 500 9.35 21.85 28.61
CA ASN A 500 9.83 21.34 27.34
C ASN A 500 9.94 22.49 26.33
N ARG A 501 11.17 22.86 25.97
CA ARG A 501 11.45 23.84 24.90
C ARG A 501 12.57 23.37 23.99
N MET A 502 12.54 22.14 23.46
CA MET A 502 13.56 21.64 22.49
C MET A 502 15.05 21.84 22.90
N ASN A 503 15.33 22.24 24.14
CA ASN A 503 16.63 22.68 24.63
C ASN A 503 16.87 22.02 25.99
N ARG A 504 17.90 21.16 26.04
CA ARG A 504 18.30 20.42 27.24
C ARG A 504 18.83 21.31 28.36
N GLU A 505 19.09 22.59 28.09
CA GLU A 505 19.66 23.54 29.05
C GLU A 505 18.62 24.47 29.69
N ALA A 506 17.32 24.28 29.42
CA ALA A 506 16.29 25.09 30.05
C ALA A 506 16.41 24.98 31.59
N PRO A 507 16.49 26.13 32.31
CA PRO A 507 16.64 26.11 33.75
C PRO A 507 15.39 25.54 34.41
N VAL A 508 15.59 24.89 35.56
CA VAL A 508 14.48 24.61 36.48
C VAL A 508 14.01 25.95 37.03
N GLN A 509 12.72 26.22 36.95
CA GLN A 509 12.13 27.48 37.37
C GLN A 509 10.81 27.23 38.13
N PRO A 510 10.34 28.18 38.94
CA PRO A 510 9.03 28.10 39.57
C PRO A 510 7.90 27.92 38.54
N ALA A 511 6.93 27.06 38.85
CA ALA A 511 5.76 26.79 38.00
C ALA A 511 4.99 28.07 37.66
N LEU A 512 4.91 29.01 38.61
CA LEU A 512 4.26 30.30 38.40
C LEU A 512 4.98 31.13 37.33
N GLU A 513 6.31 31.25 37.43
CA GLU A 513 7.13 31.95 36.43
C GLU A 513 7.03 31.28 35.05
N ALA A 514 7.03 29.95 35.03
CA ALA A 514 6.83 29.18 33.81
C ALA A 514 5.49 29.48 33.14
N ALA A 515 4.41 29.52 33.92
CA ALA A 515 3.08 29.85 33.43
C ALA A 515 2.99 31.31 32.96
N GLU A 516 3.61 32.27 33.65
CA GLU A 516 3.65 33.69 33.27
C GLU A 516 4.36 33.90 31.93
N SER A 517 5.41 33.11 31.67
CA SER A 517 6.21 33.13 30.42
C SER A 517 5.52 32.52 29.18
N LEU A 518 4.33 31.92 29.33
CA LEU A 518 3.58 31.34 28.22
C LEU A 518 3.10 32.43 27.24
N SER A 519 3.34 32.23 25.95
CA SER A 519 2.86 33.15 24.90
C SER A 519 1.49 32.72 24.37
N GLU A 520 0.50 33.60 24.53
CA GLU A 520 -0.86 33.45 23.98
C GLU A 520 -0.93 33.82 22.49
N VAL A 521 0.16 34.36 21.95
CA VAL A 521 0.27 34.76 20.56
C VAL A 521 0.57 33.55 19.69
N VAL A 522 -0.33 33.26 18.74
CA VAL A 522 -0.10 32.25 17.71
C VAL A 522 0.53 32.95 16.51
N PRO A 523 1.74 32.56 16.07
CA PRO A 523 2.29 33.08 14.83
C PRO A 523 1.35 32.69 13.67
N PRO A 524 1.23 33.51 12.62
CA PRO A 524 0.44 33.13 11.44
C PRO A 524 0.91 31.75 10.95
N ALA A 525 -0.04 30.88 10.60
CA ALA A 525 0.20 29.46 10.34
C ALA A 525 1.40 29.23 9.40
N PRO A 526 2.27 28.24 9.65
CA PRO A 526 3.28 27.84 8.68
C PRO A 526 2.58 27.29 7.43
N CYS A 527 3.07 27.70 6.27
CA CYS A 527 2.56 27.30 4.97
C CYS A 527 2.37 25.77 4.90
N ALA A 528 1.20 25.34 4.41
CA ALA A 528 0.95 23.93 4.13
C ALA A 528 1.99 23.39 3.13
N SER A 529 2.24 22.08 3.20
CA SER A 529 3.33 21.29 2.61
C SER A 529 3.46 21.25 1.08
N TYR A 530 3.11 22.32 0.36
CA TYR A 530 3.28 22.43 -1.09
C TYR A 530 3.85 23.80 -1.49
N GLY A 531 5.06 24.10 -1.01
CA GLY A 531 6.08 24.85 -1.75
C GLY A 531 5.84 26.31 -2.20
N VAL A 532 4.70 26.93 -1.92
CA VAL A 532 4.45 28.33 -2.29
C VAL A 532 3.85 29.08 -1.10
N CYS A 533 4.69 29.78 -0.34
CA CYS A 533 4.23 30.86 0.52
C CYS A 533 4.17 32.14 -0.35
N PRO A 534 3.02 32.84 -0.43
CA PRO A 534 3.02 34.23 -0.89
C PRO A 534 3.95 35.03 0.02
N THR A 535 4.85 35.80 -0.57
CA THR A 535 5.71 36.75 0.13
C THR A 535 4.90 37.60 1.11
N ALA A 536 5.24 37.52 2.39
CA ALA A 536 4.87 38.44 3.46
C ALA A 536 3.43 38.96 3.46
N LEU A 537 2.50 38.20 4.06
CA LEU A 537 1.27 38.80 4.57
C LEU A 537 1.54 39.40 5.96
N PRO A 538 1.26 40.70 6.19
CA PRO A 538 1.42 41.37 7.46
C PRO A 538 0.18 41.10 8.33
N TYR A 539 -0.10 39.85 8.65
CA TYR A 539 -1.15 39.59 9.63
C TYR A 539 -0.60 39.89 11.02
N PRO A 540 -1.26 40.76 11.81
CA PRO A 540 -0.85 40.98 13.19
C PRO A 540 -0.93 39.64 13.93
N PRO A 541 -0.01 39.38 14.88
CA PRO A 541 -0.09 38.22 15.76
C PRO A 541 -1.51 38.12 16.37
N ILE A 542 -2.16 36.98 16.19
CA ILE A 542 -3.50 36.75 16.74
C ILE A 542 -3.34 36.20 18.15
N VAL A 543 -3.94 36.87 19.12
CA VAL A 543 -4.07 36.35 20.49
C VAL A 543 -5.09 35.22 20.48
N ASP A 544 -4.65 34.02 20.86
CA ASP A 544 -5.54 32.89 21.07
C ASP A 544 -6.27 33.05 22.41
N LEU A 545 -7.50 33.56 22.35
CA LEU A 545 -8.35 33.78 23.53
C LEU A 545 -8.60 32.50 24.34
N LYS A 546 -8.55 31.31 23.73
CA LYS A 546 -8.70 30.04 24.44
C LYS A 546 -7.45 29.73 25.26
N ARG A 547 -6.26 29.92 24.68
CA ARG A 547 -4.98 29.82 25.42
C ARG A 547 -4.89 30.85 26.53
N GLN A 548 -5.32 32.09 26.27
CA GLN A 548 -5.33 33.15 27.28
C GLN A 548 -6.21 32.79 28.48
N ARG A 549 -7.43 32.29 28.25
CA ARG A 549 -8.31 31.82 29.33
C ARG A 549 -7.69 30.68 30.12
N LYS A 550 -7.17 29.66 29.44
CA LYS A 550 -6.50 28.51 30.07
C LYS A 550 -5.27 28.93 30.88
N LYS A 551 -4.44 29.86 30.36
CA LYS A 551 -3.30 30.44 31.08
C LYS A 551 -3.74 31.16 32.35
N ASN A 552 -4.77 32.01 32.26
CA ASN A 552 -5.29 32.72 33.43
C ASN A 552 -5.78 31.75 34.52
N GLU A 553 -6.42 30.65 34.13
CA GLU A 553 -6.83 29.61 35.07
C GLU A 553 -5.63 28.91 35.72
N ILE A 554 -4.61 28.55 34.92
CA ILE A 554 -3.35 27.97 35.43
C ILE A 554 -2.69 28.92 36.44
N LEU A 555 -2.60 30.22 36.13
CA LEU A 555 -2.04 31.23 37.03
C LEU A 555 -2.84 31.32 38.34
N GLN A 556 -4.17 31.26 38.26
CA GLN A 556 -5.02 31.25 39.44
C GLN A 556 -4.74 30.01 40.31
N ILE A 557 -4.72 28.82 39.71
CA ILE A 557 -4.42 27.56 40.40
C ILE A 557 -3.08 27.63 41.13
N LEU A 558 -2.03 28.08 40.46
CA LEU A 558 -0.67 28.14 41.01
C LEU A 558 -0.52 29.20 42.11
N ARG A 559 -1.33 30.27 42.10
CA ARG A 559 -1.34 31.30 43.15
C ARG A 559 -2.10 30.86 44.40
N THR A 560 -3.13 30.03 44.25
CA THR A 560 -3.99 29.59 45.36
C THR A 560 -3.62 28.21 45.90
N GLY A 561 -2.87 27.41 45.13
CA GLY A 561 -2.34 26.13 45.57
C GLY A 561 -1.38 26.35 46.74
N ARG A 562 -1.73 25.80 47.91
CA ARG A 562 -0.84 25.85 49.08
C ARG A 562 0.36 24.91 48.85
N PRO A 563 1.58 25.31 49.23
CA PRO A 563 2.71 24.38 49.30
C PRO A 563 2.48 23.28 50.33
#